data_AF-A0A8J6ZJD3-F1
#
_entry.id   AF-A0A8J6ZJD3-F1
#
_cell.length_a   1.000
_cell.length_b   1.000
_cell.length_c   1.000
_cell.angle_alpha   90.00
_cell.angle_beta   90.00
_cell.angle_gamma   90.00
#
_symmetry.space_group_name_H-M   'P 1'
#
loop_
_entity.id
_entity.type
_entity.pdbx_description
1 polymer ?
#
loop_
_entity_poly.entity_id
_entity_poly.type
_entity_poly.pdbx_seq_one_letter_code
_entity_poly.pdbx_strand_id
1 'polypeptide(L)'
;MEKRNFDDWLKTFRASINQYDYYTDFAKVYANAERLKRQIYLLNSLVGSKNIELEFEQLLTDYPECLRAVPILLAVRQSEIYCCNVNYRFDKPNQSVEQYKFFMRQTGLFDMLQNHLIANLYDYVTGVEVGLDSNGRKNRGGHQMERLVEKFLSAAGVTYHKEMYLEDVEKTFGLDLSAISAAGTSAKRFDFVVEAANKIFGIETNFYTGGGSKLNETARSYKMIAEEARNIAGFEFVWITDGNGWKSARRNLKETFLVLPTLYNIRDLEDGIFLELFK
;
A
#
# COMPACT_ATOMS: atom_id res chain seq x y z
N MET A 1 5.70 27.81 27.62
CA MET A 1 4.96 26.74 26.92
C MET A 1 4.97 25.52 27.85
N GLU A 2 3.82 25.09 28.35
CA GLU A 2 3.77 23.84 29.13
C GLU A 2 4.30 22.69 28.28
N LYS A 3 5.15 21.86 28.88
CA LYS A 3 5.79 20.74 28.20
C LYS A 3 4.72 19.69 27.92
N ARG A 4 4.37 19.44 26.64
CA ARG A 4 3.36 18.45 26.24
C ARG A 4 3.65 17.10 26.93
N ASN A 5 2.65 16.53 27.61
CA ASN A 5 2.78 15.23 28.26
C ASN A 5 2.55 14.12 27.22
N PHE A 6 3.60 13.32 26.98
CA PHE A 6 3.55 12.23 26.01
C PHE A 6 2.48 11.17 26.33
N ASP A 7 2.29 10.84 27.61
CA ASP A 7 1.34 9.79 28.00
C ASP A 7 -0.11 10.24 27.83
N ASP A 8 -0.40 11.52 28.06
CA ASP A 8 -1.72 12.06 27.79
C ASP A 8 -1.97 12.24 26.29
N TRP A 9 -0.95 12.67 25.55
CA TRP A 9 -1.02 12.75 24.09
C TRP A 9 -1.29 11.37 23.46
N LEU A 10 -0.57 10.32 23.87
CA LEU A 10 -0.76 8.96 23.36
C LEU A 10 -2.15 8.39 23.68
N LYS A 11 -2.79 8.80 24.77
CA LYS A 11 -4.17 8.36 25.10
C LYS A 11 -5.20 8.88 24.11
N THR A 12 -4.94 9.97 23.41
CA THR A 12 -5.87 10.56 22.43
C THR A 12 -5.84 9.87 21.06
N PHE A 13 -4.94 8.90 20.87
CA PHE A 13 -4.80 8.17 19.61
C PHE A 13 -6.05 7.35 19.29
N ARG A 14 -6.44 7.35 18.03
CA ARG A 14 -7.61 6.64 17.52
C ARG A 14 -7.34 5.16 17.31
N ALA A 15 -8.39 4.36 17.43
CA ALA A 15 -8.33 2.96 17.06
C ALA A 15 -8.34 2.75 15.54
N SER A 16 -9.04 3.61 14.80
CA SER A 16 -9.19 3.51 13.34
C SER A 16 -9.59 4.85 12.74
N ILE A 17 -9.26 5.02 11.46
CA ILE A 17 -9.76 6.07 10.56
C ILE A 17 -10.42 5.48 9.31
N ASN A 18 -10.65 4.17 9.30
CA ASN A 18 -11.14 3.46 8.14
C ASN A 18 -12.58 3.86 7.81
N GLN A 19 -12.83 4.18 6.54
CA GLN A 19 -14.18 4.30 5.99
C GLN A 19 -14.69 2.94 5.49
N TYR A 20 -15.98 2.87 5.11
CA TYR A 20 -16.62 1.61 4.67
C TYR A 20 -15.95 1.00 3.41
N ASP A 21 -15.43 1.83 2.52
CA ASP A 21 -14.70 1.46 1.29
C ASP A 21 -13.26 0.97 1.55
N TYR A 22 -12.79 1.00 2.81
CA TYR A 22 -11.45 0.55 3.19
C TYR A 22 -11.22 -0.93 2.91
N TYR A 23 -12.21 -1.78 3.21
CA TYR A 23 -11.99 -3.23 3.31
C TYR A 23 -11.80 -3.90 1.96
N THR A 24 -12.64 -3.56 0.99
CA THR A 24 -12.64 -4.17 -0.34
C THR A 24 -13.10 -3.16 -1.38
N ASP A 25 -12.31 -3.00 -2.44
CA ASP A 25 -12.72 -2.26 -3.62
C ASP A 25 -13.44 -3.21 -4.59
N PHE A 26 -14.75 -3.35 -4.41
CA PHE A 26 -15.56 -4.24 -5.25
C PHE A 26 -15.58 -3.82 -6.72
N ALA A 27 -15.53 -2.52 -7.02
CA ALA A 27 -15.49 -2.04 -8.39
C ALA A 27 -14.24 -2.55 -9.11
N LYS A 28 -13.09 -2.49 -8.45
CA LYS A 28 -11.83 -3.05 -8.96
C LYS A 28 -11.87 -4.58 -9.06
N VAL A 29 -12.42 -5.27 -8.07
CA VAL A 29 -12.60 -6.74 -8.08
C VAL A 29 -13.38 -7.16 -9.32
N TYR A 30 -14.53 -6.54 -9.57
CA TYR A 30 -15.38 -6.86 -10.72
C TYR A 30 -14.71 -6.49 -12.04
N ALA A 31 -14.05 -5.33 -12.13
CA ALA A 31 -13.32 -4.92 -13.33
C ALA A 31 -12.20 -5.92 -13.69
N ASN A 32 -11.46 -6.42 -12.70
CA ASN A 32 -10.40 -7.41 -12.92
C ASN A 32 -10.95 -8.77 -13.36
N ALA A 33 -12.00 -9.26 -12.69
CA ALA A 33 -12.66 -10.51 -13.04
C ALA A 33 -13.26 -10.43 -14.45
N GLU A 34 -13.86 -9.30 -14.82
CA GLU A 34 -14.40 -9.09 -16.17
C GLU A 34 -13.34 -9.16 -17.27
N ARG A 35 -12.14 -8.64 -17.02
CA ARG A 35 -11.06 -8.66 -18.00
C ARG A 35 -10.69 -10.07 -18.48
N LEU A 36 -10.93 -11.09 -17.66
CA LEU A 36 -10.66 -12.49 -17.96
C LEU A 36 -11.95 -13.33 -18.14
N LYS A 37 -13.12 -12.69 -18.19
CA LYS A 37 -14.43 -13.36 -18.17
C LYS A 37 -14.52 -14.50 -19.18
N ARG A 38 -14.17 -14.23 -20.44
CA ARG A 38 -14.23 -15.23 -21.52
C ARG A 38 -13.36 -16.44 -21.21
N GLN A 39 -12.10 -16.21 -20.83
CA GLN A 39 -11.13 -17.26 -20.53
C GLN A 39 -11.56 -18.10 -19.33
N ILE A 40 -12.12 -17.44 -18.31
CA ILE A 40 -12.68 -18.10 -17.12
C ILE A 40 -13.85 -19.01 -17.49
N TYR A 41 -14.81 -18.54 -18.30
CA TYR A 41 -15.95 -19.37 -18.72
C TYR A 41 -15.54 -20.56 -19.60
N LEU A 42 -14.51 -20.40 -20.44
CA LEU A 42 -13.94 -21.52 -21.19
C LEU A 42 -13.37 -22.58 -20.26
N LEU A 43 -12.53 -22.19 -19.28
CA LEU A 43 -12.01 -23.15 -18.29
C LEU A 43 -13.12 -23.73 -17.39
N ASN A 44 -14.23 -23.02 -17.21
CA ASN A 44 -15.35 -23.50 -16.41
C ASN A 44 -16.02 -24.74 -17.00
N SER A 45 -15.82 -25.06 -18.29
CA SER A 45 -16.30 -26.32 -18.88
C SER A 45 -15.62 -27.55 -18.28
N LEU A 46 -14.47 -27.39 -17.63
CA LEU A 46 -13.70 -28.48 -17.01
C LEU A 46 -14.19 -28.84 -15.61
N VAL A 47 -15.07 -28.02 -15.02
CA VAL A 47 -15.61 -28.26 -13.67
C VAL A 47 -16.45 -29.53 -13.66
N GLY A 48 -16.11 -30.47 -12.78
CA GLY A 48 -16.75 -31.78 -12.69
C GLY A 48 -16.38 -32.75 -13.81
N SER A 49 -15.41 -32.40 -14.66
CA SER A 49 -14.97 -33.28 -15.75
C SER A 49 -14.32 -34.55 -15.22
N LYS A 50 -14.76 -35.72 -15.72
CA LYS A 50 -14.17 -37.02 -15.38
C LYS A 50 -12.89 -37.32 -16.19
N ASN A 51 -12.69 -36.61 -17.31
CA ASN A 51 -11.57 -36.79 -18.24
C ASN A 51 -10.81 -35.47 -18.41
N ILE A 52 -10.56 -34.78 -17.29
CA ILE A 52 -10.13 -33.38 -17.29
C ILE A 52 -8.88 -33.09 -18.12
N GLU A 53 -7.91 -34.01 -18.16
CA GLU A 53 -6.68 -33.81 -18.94
C GLU A 53 -6.92 -33.81 -20.45
N LEU A 54 -7.78 -34.71 -20.94
CA LEU A 54 -8.12 -34.79 -22.35
C LEU A 54 -8.95 -33.58 -22.78
N GLU A 55 -9.94 -33.21 -21.96
CA GLU A 55 -10.79 -32.06 -22.23
C GLU A 55 -10.01 -30.74 -22.12
N PHE A 56 -9.04 -30.64 -21.21
CA PHE A 56 -8.12 -29.50 -21.15
C PHE A 56 -7.25 -29.39 -22.40
N GLU A 57 -6.69 -30.51 -22.89
CA GLU A 57 -5.91 -30.52 -24.13
C GLU A 57 -6.74 -30.10 -25.35
N GLN A 58 -7.98 -30.58 -25.46
CA GLN A 58 -8.92 -30.15 -26.50
C GLN A 58 -9.23 -28.65 -26.37
N LEU A 59 -9.51 -28.17 -25.16
CA LEU A 59 -9.79 -26.77 -24.89
C LEU A 59 -8.59 -25.87 -25.26
N LEU A 60 -7.36 -26.30 -24.98
CA LEU A 60 -6.16 -25.56 -25.36
C LEU A 60 -5.92 -25.54 -26.86
N THR A 61 -6.31 -26.60 -27.57
CA THR A 61 -6.21 -26.68 -29.02
C THR A 61 -7.18 -25.70 -29.68
N ASP A 62 -8.42 -25.64 -29.19
CA ASP A 62 -9.46 -24.79 -29.75
C ASP A 62 -9.36 -23.32 -29.29
N TYR A 63 -8.98 -23.11 -28.03
CA TYR A 63 -8.97 -21.80 -27.35
C TYR A 63 -7.71 -21.61 -26.50
N PRO A 64 -6.52 -21.47 -27.11
CA PRO A 64 -5.26 -21.33 -26.38
C PRO A 64 -5.24 -20.11 -25.44
N GLU A 65 -6.07 -19.09 -25.68
CA GLU A 65 -6.20 -17.92 -24.81
C GLU A 65 -6.75 -18.24 -23.42
N CYS A 66 -7.41 -19.39 -23.22
CA CYS A 66 -7.94 -19.76 -21.91
C CYS A 66 -6.83 -19.93 -20.86
N LEU A 67 -5.59 -20.23 -21.27
CA LEU A 67 -4.41 -20.26 -20.38
C LEU A 67 -4.21 -18.97 -19.60
N ARG A 68 -4.63 -17.82 -20.15
CA ARG A 68 -4.50 -16.52 -19.48
C ARG A 68 -5.24 -16.44 -18.15
N ALA A 69 -6.26 -17.28 -17.94
CA ALA A 69 -6.99 -17.35 -16.68
C ALA A 69 -6.31 -18.26 -15.64
N VAL A 70 -5.37 -19.13 -16.03
CA VAL A 70 -4.72 -20.07 -15.09
C VAL A 70 -3.97 -19.36 -13.95
N PRO A 71 -3.16 -18.30 -14.18
CA PRO A 71 -2.45 -17.62 -13.10
C PRO A 71 -3.36 -17.07 -12.01
N ILE A 72 -4.51 -16.49 -12.38
CA ILE A 72 -5.41 -15.90 -11.38
C ILE A 72 -6.07 -16.97 -10.51
N LEU A 73 -6.23 -18.21 -11.00
CA LEU A 73 -6.71 -19.33 -10.18
C LEU A 73 -5.72 -19.71 -9.06
N LEU A 74 -4.45 -19.29 -9.18
CA LEU A 74 -3.41 -19.46 -8.16
C LEU A 74 -3.14 -18.18 -7.36
N ALA A 75 -4.00 -17.18 -7.49
CA ALA A 75 -3.79 -15.85 -6.93
C ALA A 75 -2.49 -15.17 -7.43
N VAL A 76 -2.10 -15.42 -8.68
CA VAL A 76 -0.92 -14.83 -9.33
C VAL A 76 -1.36 -13.80 -10.39
N ARG A 77 -0.72 -12.63 -10.40
CA ARG A 77 -1.01 -11.54 -11.37
C ARG A 77 -0.15 -11.62 -12.62
N GLN A 78 1.04 -12.17 -12.49
CA GLN A 78 2.03 -12.30 -13.55
C GLN A 78 1.56 -13.33 -14.58
N SER A 79 1.83 -13.04 -15.85
CA SER A 79 1.63 -14.00 -16.94
C SER A 79 2.78 -15.00 -17.07
N GLU A 80 3.87 -14.81 -16.33
CA GLU A 80 5.01 -15.73 -16.29
C GLU A 80 5.13 -16.32 -14.88
N ILE A 81 5.23 -17.64 -14.80
CA ILE A 81 5.41 -18.36 -13.54
C ILE A 81 6.63 -19.27 -13.68
N TYR A 82 7.60 -19.07 -12.81
CA TYR A 82 8.80 -19.89 -12.74
C TYR A 82 8.64 -20.98 -11.67
N CYS A 83 8.59 -22.24 -12.08
CA CYS A 83 8.47 -23.39 -11.19
C CYS A 83 9.52 -24.44 -11.52
N CYS A 84 10.32 -24.84 -10.52
CA CYS A 84 11.26 -25.97 -10.62
C CYS A 84 12.14 -25.95 -11.89
N ASN A 85 12.68 -24.78 -12.24
CA ASN A 85 13.53 -24.52 -13.41
C ASN A 85 12.82 -24.46 -14.77
N VAL A 86 11.49 -24.40 -14.78
CA VAL A 86 10.68 -24.20 -16.00
C VAL A 86 9.98 -22.84 -15.91
N ASN A 87 10.07 -22.05 -16.98
CA ASN A 87 9.30 -20.82 -17.13
C ASN A 87 8.03 -21.08 -17.95
N TYR A 88 6.87 -20.91 -17.33
CA TYR A 88 5.56 -21.02 -17.97
C TYR A 88 5.02 -19.63 -18.29
N ARG A 89 4.76 -19.37 -19.57
CA ARG A 89 4.04 -18.17 -20.03
C ARG A 89 2.58 -18.50 -20.31
N PHE A 90 1.67 -17.67 -19.82
CA PHE A 90 0.22 -17.86 -19.95
C PHE A 90 -0.44 -16.83 -20.87
N ASP A 91 0.26 -15.73 -21.19
CA ASP A 91 -0.15 -14.73 -22.18
C ASP A 91 0.18 -15.17 -23.62
N LYS A 92 1.33 -15.81 -23.79
CA LYS A 92 1.81 -16.39 -25.04
C LYS A 92 2.47 -17.73 -24.71
N PRO A 93 1.77 -18.86 -24.93
CA PRO A 93 2.25 -20.17 -24.52
C PRO A 93 3.65 -20.47 -25.09
N ASN A 94 4.55 -20.90 -24.22
CA ASN A 94 5.96 -21.21 -24.55
C ASN A 94 6.35 -22.65 -24.23
N GLN A 95 5.45 -23.43 -23.62
CA GLN A 95 5.65 -24.84 -23.30
C GLN A 95 4.68 -25.71 -24.11
N SER A 96 4.92 -27.03 -24.13
CA SER A 96 3.99 -27.98 -24.73
C SER A 96 2.71 -28.12 -23.89
N VAL A 97 1.64 -28.62 -24.50
CA VAL A 97 0.38 -28.91 -23.80
C VAL A 97 0.61 -29.84 -22.61
N GLU A 98 1.47 -30.85 -22.76
CA GLU A 98 1.88 -31.81 -21.73
C GLU A 98 2.51 -31.12 -20.51
N GLN A 99 3.31 -30.08 -20.74
CA GLN A 99 3.89 -29.29 -19.67
C GLN A 99 2.84 -28.45 -18.96
N TYR A 100 1.87 -27.87 -19.67
CA TYR A 100 0.75 -27.19 -19.02
C TYR A 100 -0.16 -28.16 -18.25
N LYS A 101 -0.42 -29.37 -18.77
CA LYS A 101 -1.11 -30.44 -18.02
C LYS A 101 -0.34 -30.81 -16.76
N PHE A 102 0.99 -30.94 -16.85
CA PHE A 102 1.84 -31.18 -15.69
C PHE A 102 1.71 -30.05 -14.66
N PHE A 103 1.79 -28.79 -15.09
CA PHE A 103 1.59 -27.63 -14.22
C PHE A 103 0.24 -27.65 -13.51
N MET A 104 -0.85 -27.89 -14.24
CA MET A 104 -2.22 -27.95 -13.70
C MET A 104 -2.40 -29.09 -12.67
N ARG A 105 -1.74 -30.25 -12.89
CA ARG A 105 -1.70 -31.33 -11.90
C ARG A 105 -0.93 -30.93 -10.64
N GLN A 106 0.30 -30.45 -10.79
CA GLN A 106 1.19 -30.19 -9.65
C GLN A 106 0.71 -29.04 -8.77
N THR A 107 -0.03 -28.09 -9.34
CA THR A 107 -0.63 -26.97 -8.60
C THR A 107 -1.95 -27.34 -7.92
N GLY A 108 -2.50 -28.53 -8.18
CA GLY A 108 -3.79 -28.96 -7.64
C GLY A 108 -5.00 -28.36 -8.34
N LEU A 109 -4.82 -27.58 -9.43
CA LEU A 109 -5.94 -26.97 -10.15
C LEU A 109 -6.85 -28.02 -10.79
N PHE A 110 -6.28 -29.10 -11.35
CA PHE A 110 -7.13 -30.18 -11.86
C PHE A 110 -7.94 -30.86 -10.77
N ASP A 111 -7.38 -31.09 -9.58
CA ASP A 111 -8.12 -31.67 -8.46
C ASP A 111 -9.30 -30.78 -8.05
N MET A 112 -9.06 -29.48 -7.92
CA MET A 112 -10.09 -28.48 -7.59
C MET A 112 -11.25 -28.48 -8.60
N LEU A 113 -10.94 -28.60 -9.90
CA LEU A 113 -11.90 -28.58 -10.99
C LEU A 113 -12.65 -29.92 -11.11
N GLN A 114 -11.92 -31.02 -11.20
CA GLN A 114 -12.44 -32.37 -11.45
C GLN A 114 -13.36 -32.84 -10.31
N ASN A 115 -12.97 -32.59 -9.06
CA ASN A 115 -13.74 -33.01 -7.89
C ASN A 115 -14.83 -32.01 -7.49
N HIS A 116 -15.10 -31.02 -8.33
CA HIS A 116 -16.18 -30.05 -8.18
C HIS A 116 -16.14 -29.33 -6.81
N LEU A 117 -14.91 -29.10 -6.30
CA LEU A 117 -14.69 -28.37 -5.04
C LEU A 117 -15.14 -26.90 -5.14
N ILE A 118 -15.25 -26.41 -6.39
CA ILE A 118 -15.87 -25.14 -6.74
C ILE A 118 -17.02 -25.39 -7.71
N ALA A 119 -18.09 -24.62 -7.57
CA ALA A 119 -19.25 -24.69 -8.46
C ALA A 119 -19.10 -23.82 -9.71
N ASN A 120 -18.35 -22.72 -9.60
CA ASN A 120 -18.20 -21.73 -10.66
C ASN A 120 -16.84 -21.01 -10.54
N LEU A 121 -16.06 -21.00 -11.61
CA LEU A 121 -14.73 -20.37 -11.62
C LEU A 121 -14.79 -18.86 -11.56
N TYR A 122 -15.85 -18.24 -12.12
CA TYR A 122 -16.02 -16.81 -12.05
C TYR A 122 -16.23 -16.37 -10.60
N ASP A 123 -17.11 -17.05 -9.86
CA ASP A 123 -17.32 -16.79 -8.44
C ASP A 123 -16.04 -17.03 -7.63
N TYR A 124 -15.33 -18.13 -7.91
CA TYR A 124 -14.03 -18.40 -7.30
C TYR A 124 -13.02 -17.26 -7.56
N VAL A 125 -12.88 -16.81 -8.81
CA VAL A 125 -11.98 -15.72 -9.19
C VAL A 125 -12.37 -14.41 -8.50
N THR A 126 -13.65 -14.07 -8.38
CA THR A 126 -14.06 -12.89 -7.61
C THR A 126 -13.62 -12.98 -6.14
N GLY A 127 -13.71 -14.17 -5.53
CA GLY A 127 -13.17 -14.42 -4.19
C GLY A 127 -11.65 -14.27 -4.11
N VAL A 128 -10.91 -14.77 -5.10
CA VAL A 128 -9.45 -14.61 -5.19
C VAL A 128 -9.06 -13.14 -5.35
N GLU A 129 -9.77 -12.39 -6.19
CA GLU A 129 -9.57 -10.95 -6.39
C GLU A 129 -9.75 -10.16 -5.08
N VAL A 130 -10.76 -10.50 -4.26
CA VAL A 130 -10.94 -9.94 -2.91
C VAL A 130 -9.74 -10.28 -2.02
N GLY A 131 -9.26 -11.53 -2.05
CA GLY A 131 -8.08 -11.96 -1.28
C GLY A 131 -6.80 -11.20 -1.67
N LEU A 132 -6.62 -10.95 -2.97
CA LEU A 132 -5.48 -10.21 -3.51
C LEU A 132 -5.52 -8.70 -3.27
N ASP A 133 -6.67 -8.14 -2.90
CA ASP A 133 -6.80 -6.71 -2.60
C ASP A 133 -6.22 -6.30 -1.23
N SER A 134 -5.55 -7.22 -0.52
CA SER A 134 -4.87 -6.95 0.75
C SER A 134 -3.78 -5.87 0.65
N ASN A 135 -3.07 -5.79 -0.48
CA ASN A 135 -2.12 -4.70 -0.75
C ASN A 135 -2.85 -3.38 -1.03
N GLY A 136 -3.94 -3.41 -1.79
CA GLY A 136 -4.81 -2.25 -2.01
C GLY A 136 -5.33 -1.67 -0.70
N ARG A 137 -5.73 -2.53 0.24
CA ARG A 137 -6.17 -2.15 1.58
C ARG A 137 -5.12 -1.38 2.37
N LYS A 138 -3.84 -1.78 2.30
CA LYS A 138 -2.74 -1.05 2.96
C LYS A 138 -2.58 0.36 2.37
N ASN A 139 -2.64 0.48 1.05
CA ASN A 139 -2.51 1.77 0.36
C ASN A 139 -3.71 2.69 0.67
N ARG A 140 -4.93 2.15 0.69
CA ARG A 140 -6.14 2.90 1.10
C ARG A 140 -6.01 3.49 2.50
N GLY A 141 -5.42 2.75 3.45
CA GLY A 141 -5.17 3.26 4.80
C GLY A 141 -4.19 4.44 4.84
N GLY A 142 -3.12 4.40 4.05
CA GLY A 142 -2.18 5.53 3.91
C GLY A 142 -2.88 6.76 3.33
N HIS A 143 -3.59 6.58 2.21
CA HIS A 143 -4.36 7.65 1.58
C HIS A 143 -5.46 8.23 2.47
N GLN A 144 -6.04 7.45 3.39
CA GLN A 144 -7.01 7.97 4.36
C GLN A 144 -6.36 8.96 5.34
N MET A 145 -5.14 8.68 5.80
CA MET A 145 -4.39 9.59 6.65
C MET A 145 -3.98 10.86 5.88
N GLU A 146 -3.43 10.70 4.67
CA GLU A 146 -3.07 11.82 3.79
C GLU A 146 -4.28 12.72 3.51
N ARG A 147 -5.42 12.14 3.10
CA ARG A 147 -6.67 12.90 2.83
C ARG A 147 -7.20 13.59 4.08
N LEU A 148 -7.02 13.00 5.27
CA LEU A 148 -7.42 13.62 6.52
C LEU A 148 -6.58 14.87 6.76
N VAL A 149 -5.26 14.75 6.69
CA VAL A 149 -4.31 15.87 6.87
C VAL A 149 -4.54 16.96 5.82
N GLU A 150 -4.76 16.58 4.56
CA GLU A 150 -5.01 17.50 3.45
C GLU A 150 -6.23 18.41 3.69
N LYS A 151 -7.28 17.91 4.35
CA LYS A 151 -8.43 18.73 4.72
C LYS A 151 -8.05 19.85 5.68
N PHE A 152 -7.15 19.59 6.63
CA PHE A 152 -6.67 20.60 7.58
C PHE A 152 -5.72 21.60 6.91
N LEU A 153 -4.83 21.14 6.01
CA LEU A 153 -4.00 22.03 5.19
C LEU A 153 -4.86 22.96 4.33
N SER A 154 -5.88 22.42 3.67
CA SER A 154 -6.83 23.22 2.87
C SER A 154 -7.58 24.23 3.73
N ALA A 155 -8.02 23.84 4.93
CA ALA A 155 -8.70 24.73 5.87
C ALA A 155 -7.77 25.82 6.45
N ALA A 156 -6.46 25.56 6.52
CA ALA A 156 -5.47 26.55 6.92
C ALA A 156 -5.25 27.65 5.86
N GLY A 157 -5.68 27.43 4.62
CA GLY A 157 -5.47 28.36 3.52
C GLY A 157 -4.01 28.47 3.06
N VAL A 158 -3.19 27.44 3.30
CA VAL A 158 -1.78 27.40 2.93
C VAL A 158 -1.56 26.80 1.54
N THR A 159 -0.51 27.24 0.86
CA THR A 159 -0.05 26.62 -0.39
C THR A 159 0.75 25.36 -0.07
N TYR A 160 0.42 24.25 -0.72
CA TYR A 160 1.13 22.99 -0.52
C TYR A 160 1.28 22.17 -1.81
N HIS A 161 2.33 21.36 -1.85
CA HIS A 161 2.61 20.36 -2.87
C HIS A 161 2.45 18.97 -2.27
N LYS A 162 1.91 18.02 -3.04
CA LYS A 162 1.77 16.61 -2.63
C LYS A 162 2.89 15.77 -3.22
N GLU A 163 3.34 14.76 -2.47
CA GLU A 163 4.28 13.73 -2.95
C GLU A 163 5.53 14.32 -3.64
N MET A 164 6.16 15.33 -3.03
CA MET A 164 7.30 16.06 -3.62
C MET A 164 8.64 15.42 -3.20
N TYR A 165 9.53 15.17 -4.16
CA TYR A 165 10.87 14.66 -3.88
C TYR A 165 11.75 15.76 -3.29
N LEU A 166 12.65 15.37 -2.39
CA LEU A 166 13.59 16.27 -1.73
C LEU A 166 14.39 17.11 -2.74
N GLU A 167 14.88 16.50 -3.82
CA GLU A 167 15.59 17.23 -4.89
C GLU A 167 14.72 18.31 -5.55
N ASP A 168 13.42 18.08 -5.68
CA ASP A 168 12.49 19.05 -6.25
C ASP A 168 12.22 20.18 -5.25
N VAL A 169 12.21 19.88 -3.94
CA VAL A 169 12.13 20.90 -2.87
C VAL A 169 13.36 21.82 -2.94
N GLU A 170 14.55 21.23 -3.05
CA GLU A 170 15.81 22.00 -3.19
C GLU A 170 15.77 22.91 -4.41
N LYS A 171 15.36 22.39 -5.58
CA LYS A 171 15.25 23.18 -6.83
C LYS A 171 14.20 24.27 -6.77
N THR A 172 13.04 23.99 -6.17
CA THR A 172 11.89 24.91 -6.17
C THR A 172 12.07 26.05 -5.18
N PHE A 173 12.60 25.74 -3.99
CA PHE A 173 12.68 26.71 -2.88
C PHE A 173 14.11 27.20 -2.60
N GLY A 174 15.11 26.71 -3.33
CA GLY A 174 16.51 27.13 -3.17
C GLY A 174 17.12 26.72 -1.82
N LEU A 175 16.68 25.59 -1.26
CA LEU A 175 17.18 25.04 0.01
C LEU A 175 18.23 23.96 -0.25
N ASP A 176 19.14 23.77 0.70
CA ASP A 176 20.05 22.61 0.75
C ASP A 176 19.53 21.62 1.80
N LEU A 177 19.01 20.49 1.33
CA LEU A 177 18.47 19.39 2.12
C LEU A 177 19.38 18.15 2.06
N SER A 178 20.62 18.30 1.59
CA SER A 178 21.59 17.20 1.43
C SER A 178 21.87 16.44 2.72
N ALA A 179 21.77 17.12 3.88
CA ALA A 179 21.89 16.51 5.19
C ALA A 179 20.82 15.44 5.43
N ILE A 180 19.59 15.65 4.95
CA ILE A 180 18.44 14.74 5.12
C ILE A 180 18.52 13.55 4.15
N SER A 181 19.13 13.74 2.98
CA SER A 181 19.23 12.70 1.96
C SER A 181 20.43 11.76 2.13
N ALA A 182 21.11 11.80 3.28
CA ALA A 182 22.40 11.13 3.49
C ALA A 182 23.41 11.47 2.38
N ALA A 183 23.62 12.78 2.15
CA ALA A 183 24.46 13.32 1.09
C ALA A 183 24.04 12.92 -0.34
N GLY A 184 22.73 12.90 -0.61
CA GLY A 184 22.17 12.68 -1.95
C GLY A 184 22.03 11.21 -2.38
N THR A 185 22.20 10.26 -1.45
CA THR A 185 22.08 8.82 -1.77
C THR A 185 20.66 8.27 -1.64
N SER A 186 19.78 8.97 -0.93
CA SER A 186 18.40 8.55 -0.71
C SER A 186 17.38 9.46 -1.42
N ALA A 187 16.50 8.84 -2.21
CA ALA A 187 15.37 9.52 -2.84
C ALA A 187 14.22 9.70 -1.82
N LYS A 188 14.38 10.65 -0.89
CA LYS A 188 13.32 11.01 0.06
C LYS A 188 12.21 11.75 -0.70
N ARG A 189 10.96 11.32 -0.48
CA ARG A 189 9.75 12.01 -0.93
C ARG A 189 8.91 12.37 0.29
N PHE A 190 8.44 13.60 0.36
CA PHE A 190 7.54 14.07 1.41
C PHE A 190 6.08 13.93 0.97
N ASP A 191 5.19 13.55 1.89
CA ASP A 191 3.77 13.44 1.59
C ASP A 191 3.18 14.82 1.25
N PHE A 192 3.58 15.85 2.01
CA PHE A 192 3.28 17.24 1.72
C PHE A 192 4.49 18.14 1.91
N VAL A 193 4.59 19.19 1.09
CA VAL A 193 5.52 20.30 1.27
C VAL A 193 4.71 21.59 1.33
N VAL A 194 4.78 22.32 2.43
CA VAL A 194 3.99 23.54 2.66
C VAL A 194 4.92 24.74 2.70
N GLU A 195 4.55 25.82 2.00
CA GLU A 195 5.20 27.11 2.10
C GLU A 195 4.32 28.04 2.97
N ALA A 196 4.84 28.43 4.13
CA ALA A 196 4.13 29.35 5.04
C ALA A 196 5.14 30.06 5.95
N ALA A 197 4.79 31.27 6.41
CA ALA A 197 5.59 32.05 7.37
C ALA A 197 7.10 32.16 7.00
N ASN A 198 7.42 32.32 5.71
CA ASN A 198 8.78 32.34 5.15
C ASN A 198 9.63 31.09 5.47
N LYS A 199 8.96 29.94 5.65
CA LYS A 199 9.57 28.63 5.85
C LYS A 199 8.94 27.59 4.94
N ILE A 200 9.70 26.53 4.70
CA ILE A 200 9.25 25.32 3.99
C ILE A 200 9.10 24.19 5.01
N PHE A 201 7.92 23.59 5.04
CA PHE A 201 7.61 22.47 5.93
C PHE A 201 7.56 21.18 5.14
N GLY A 202 8.44 20.22 5.46
CA GLY A 202 8.38 18.85 4.92
C GLY A 202 7.53 17.98 5.85
N ILE A 203 6.37 17.53 5.38
CA ILE A 203 5.37 16.82 6.20
C ILE A 203 5.31 15.34 5.81
N GLU A 204 5.39 14.48 6.82
CA GLU A 204 5.12 13.05 6.72
C GLU A 204 3.89 12.66 7.51
N THR A 205 3.10 11.72 6.98
CA THR A 205 1.87 11.27 7.60
C THR A 205 1.83 9.74 7.69
N ASN A 206 1.37 9.20 8.81
CA ASN A 206 1.09 7.77 8.90
C ASN A 206 0.05 7.41 9.95
N PHE A 207 -0.63 6.29 9.72
CA PHE A 207 -1.58 5.70 10.66
C PHE A 207 -1.27 4.22 10.86
N TYR A 208 -1.01 3.80 12.10
CA TYR A 208 -0.67 2.42 12.42
C TYR A 208 -1.74 1.77 13.30
N THR A 209 -2.55 0.86 12.74
CA THR A 209 -3.54 0.07 13.49
C THR A 209 -2.91 -1.06 14.31
N GLY A 210 -1.80 -1.62 13.83
CA GLY A 210 -1.09 -2.75 14.43
C GLY A 210 0.37 -2.42 14.75
N GLY A 211 0.96 -3.24 15.63
CA GLY A 211 2.38 -3.17 15.96
C GLY A 211 3.27 -3.78 14.87
N GLY A 212 4.59 -3.78 15.11
CA GLY A 212 5.57 -4.39 14.22
C GLY A 212 6.85 -3.58 14.05
N SER A 213 7.79 -4.10 13.26
CA SER A 213 9.07 -3.44 12.98
C SER A 213 8.92 -2.13 12.22
N LYS A 214 7.95 -2.04 11.30
CA LYS A 214 7.76 -0.86 10.43
C LYS A 214 7.65 0.45 11.20
N LEU A 215 6.73 0.56 12.17
CA LEU A 215 6.56 1.80 12.95
C LEU A 215 7.78 2.10 13.85
N ASN A 216 8.49 1.08 14.30
CA ASN A 216 9.72 1.27 15.07
C ASN A 216 10.82 1.89 14.19
N GLU A 217 10.99 1.40 12.96
CA GLU A 217 11.94 1.97 12.00
C GLU A 217 11.52 3.38 11.55
N THR A 218 10.22 3.62 11.33
CA THR A 218 9.70 4.96 11.03
C THR A 218 10.05 5.97 12.13
N ALA A 219 9.82 5.62 13.40
CA ALA A 219 10.14 6.52 14.51
C ALA A 219 11.64 6.87 14.57
N ARG A 220 12.52 5.88 14.34
CA ARG A 220 13.98 6.11 14.31
C ARG A 220 14.41 6.95 13.12
N SER A 221 13.93 6.64 11.92
CA SER A 221 14.24 7.38 10.70
C SER A 221 13.80 8.85 10.83
N TYR A 222 12.58 9.10 11.31
CA TYR A 222 12.08 10.46 11.46
C TYR A 222 12.73 11.22 12.61
N LYS A 223 13.24 10.53 13.63
CA LYS A 223 14.09 11.15 14.65
C LYS A 223 15.38 11.70 14.04
N MET A 224 16.02 10.95 13.13
CA MET A 224 17.22 11.43 12.42
C MET A 224 16.90 12.64 11.55
N ILE A 225 15.84 12.58 10.75
CA ILE A 225 15.41 13.71 9.92
C ILE A 225 15.11 14.94 10.78
N ALA A 226 14.45 14.75 11.93
CA ALA A 226 14.17 15.83 12.88
C ALA A 226 15.45 16.48 13.45
N GLU A 227 16.51 15.69 13.66
CA GLU A 227 17.80 16.20 14.15
C GLU A 227 18.58 16.92 13.05
N GLU A 228 18.57 16.41 11.82
CA GLU A 228 19.21 17.01 10.66
C GLU A 228 18.51 18.32 10.24
N ALA A 229 17.18 18.33 10.21
CA ALA A 229 16.36 19.47 9.81
C ALA A 229 16.57 20.70 10.72
N ARG A 230 16.93 20.53 11.99
CA ARG A 230 17.17 21.67 12.91
C ARG A 230 18.30 22.59 12.47
N ASN A 231 19.24 22.08 11.68
CA ASN A 231 20.39 22.85 11.22
C ASN A 231 20.16 23.50 9.85
N ILE A 232 18.97 23.35 9.27
CA ILE A 232 18.63 23.86 7.95
C ILE A 232 17.77 25.11 8.12
N ALA A 233 18.37 26.27 7.85
CA ALA A 233 17.64 27.54 7.92
C ALA A 233 16.51 27.56 6.88
N GLY A 234 15.30 27.94 7.32
CA GLY A 234 14.13 28.03 6.45
C GLY A 234 13.42 26.71 6.18
N PHE A 235 13.86 25.58 6.75
CA PHE A 235 13.20 24.28 6.64
C PHE A 235 12.76 23.75 8.01
N GLU A 236 11.58 23.12 8.06
CA GLU A 236 11.07 22.50 9.27
C GLU A 236 10.42 21.16 8.96
N PHE A 237 10.87 20.09 9.62
CA PHE A 237 10.27 18.78 9.46
C PHE A 237 9.03 18.66 10.36
N VAL A 238 7.93 18.14 9.82
CA VAL A 238 6.67 17.92 10.54
C VAL A 238 6.28 16.47 10.37
N TRP A 239 5.87 15.85 11.47
CA TRP A 239 5.40 14.47 11.43
C TRP A 239 4.02 14.36 12.07
N ILE A 240 3.06 13.85 11.31
CA ILE A 240 1.70 13.61 11.78
C ILE A 240 1.46 12.12 11.86
N THR A 241 1.20 11.61 13.06
CA THR A 241 1.00 10.17 13.28
C THR A 241 -0.12 9.87 14.26
N ASP A 242 -0.82 8.76 14.01
CA ASP A 242 -1.87 8.28 14.89
C ASP A 242 -2.00 6.74 14.80
N GLY A 243 -2.91 6.17 15.58
CA GLY A 243 -3.23 4.75 15.57
C GLY A 243 -2.72 3.99 16.78
N ASN A 244 -3.58 3.11 17.31
CA ASN A 244 -3.28 2.28 18.49
C ASN A 244 -2.04 1.38 18.36
N GLY A 245 -1.54 1.12 17.15
CA GLY A 245 -0.31 0.36 16.91
C GLY A 245 0.90 0.92 17.66
N TRP A 246 0.95 2.23 17.86
CA TRP A 246 2.01 2.91 18.61
C TRP A 246 2.12 2.50 20.07
N LYS A 247 1.06 1.95 20.68
CA LYS A 247 1.14 1.40 22.04
C LYS A 247 2.21 0.32 22.16
N SER A 248 2.43 -0.46 21.10
CA SER A 248 3.47 -1.49 21.03
C SER A 248 4.89 -0.94 20.82
N ALA A 249 5.03 0.26 20.22
CA ALA A 249 6.29 0.92 19.94
C ALA A 249 6.46 2.22 20.76
N ARG A 250 5.79 2.30 21.92
CA ARG A 250 5.66 3.51 22.73
C ARG A 250 7.02 4.15 23.04
N ARG A 251 8.04 3.33 23.32
CA ARG A 251 9.38 3.81 23.68
C ARG A 251 10.02 4.61 22.55
N ASN A 252 10.03 4.06 21.32
CA ASN A 252 10.65 4.72 20.18
C ASN A 252 9.86 5.97 19.78
N LEU A 253 8.52 5.93 19.82
CA LEU A 253 7.72 7.13 19.58
C LEU A 253 8.00 8.22 20.63
N LYS A 254 8.15 7.85 21.90
CA LYS A 254 8.48 8.79 22.98
C LYS A 254 9.82 9.46 22.76
N GLU A 255 10.83 8.71 22.31
CA GLU A 255 12.14 9.29 21.98
C GLU A 255 12.04 10.34 20.88
N THR A 256 11.28 10.09 19.81
CA THR A 256 11.06 11.07 18.74
C THR A 256 10.23 12.26 19.23
N PHE A 257 9.17 12.02 20.01
CA PHE A 257 8.32 13.07 20.59
C PHE A 257 9.09 14.06 21.45
N LEU A 258 10.11 13.60 22.19
CA LEU A 258 10.94 14.47 23.02
C LEU A 258 11.86 15.39 22.22
N VAL A 259 12.14 15.06 20.95
CA VAL A 259 13.11 15.78 20.12
C VAL A 259 12.49 16.47 18.90
N LEU A 260 11.23 16.16 18.57
CA LEU A 260 10.47 16.73 17.46
C LEU A 260 9.22 17.46 17.99
N PRO A 261 9.29 18.79 18.21
CA PRO A 261 8.16 19.58 18.70
C PRO A 261 6.94 19.56 17.78
N THR A 262 7.19 19.45 16.47
CA THR A 262 6.22 19.38 15.36
C THR A 262 5.73 17.95 15.09
N LEU A 263 5.70 17.10 16.12
CA LEU A 263 5.04 15.81 16.09
C LEU A 263 3.57 15.96 16.54
N TYR A 264 2.64 15.71 15.63
CA TYR A 264 1.21 15.88 15.86
C TYR A 264 0.45 14.57 15.69
N ASN A 265 -0.72 14.46 16.32
CA ASN A 265 -1.71 13.43 16.05
C ASN A 265 -3.03 14.04 15.56
N ILE A 266 -4.04 13.22 15.27
CA ILE A 266 -5.31 13.71 14.74
C ILE A 266 -6.01 14.64 15.73
N ARG A 267 -5.85 14.40 17.04
CA ARG A 267 -6.44 15.27 18.06
C ARG A 267 -5.82 16.68 18.02
N ASP A 268 -4.51 16.78 17.87
CA ASP A 268 -3.82 18.08 17.72
C ASP A 268 -4.31 18.84 16.47
N LEU A 269 -4.64 18.12 15.38
CA LEU A 269 -5.21 18.72 14.18
C LEU A 269 -6.63 19.26 14.45
N GLU A 270 -7.47 18.49 15.12
CA GLU A 270 -8.85 18.87 15.46
C GLU A 270 -8.93 20.02 16.46
N ASP A 271 -8.00 20.09 17.41
CA ASP A 271 -7.91 21.17 18.38
C ASP A 271 -7.25 22.44 17.78
N GLY A 272 -6.87 22.41 16.50
CA GLY A 272 -6.31 23.56 15.77
C GLY A 272 -4.84 23.85 16.07
N ILE A 273 -4.17 23.04 16.90
CA ILE A 273 -2.76 23.23 17.29
C ILE A 273 -1.85 23.20 16.06
N PHE A 274 -2.13 22.30 15.12
CA PHE A 274 -1.38 22.19 13.87
C PHE A 274 -1.51 23.45 13.00
N LEU A 275 -2.66 24.13 13.02
CA LEU A 275 -2.90 25.32 12.19
C LEU A 275 -2.08 26.52 12.67
N GLU A 276 -1.76 26.59 13.96
CA GLU A 276 -0.90 27.64 14.52
C GLU A 276 0.54 27.57 13.98
N LEU A 277 0.97 26.44 13.39
CA LEU A 277 2.30 26.30 12.80
C LEU A 277 2.50 27.21 11.58
N PHE A 278 1.42 27.56 10.89
CA PHE A 278 1.47 28.29 9.61
C PHE A 278 1.13 29.78 9.71
N LYS A 279 0.89 30.27 10.92
CA LYS A 279 0.63 31.69 11.20
C LYS A 279 1.94 32.44 11.44
#